data_AF-A0A6A5HIZ1-F1
#
_entry.id   AF-A0A6A5HIZ1-F1
#
_cell.length_a   1.000
_cell.length_b   1.000
_cell.length_c   1.000
_cell.angle_alpha   90.00
_cell.angle_beta   90.00
_cell.angle_gamma   90.00
#
_symmetry.space_group_name_H-M   'P 1'
#
loop_
_entity.id
_entity.type
_entity.pdbx_description
1 polymer ?
#
loop_
_entity_poly.entity_id
_entity_poly.type
_entity_poly.pdbx_seq_one_letter_code
_entity_poly.pdbx_strand_id
1 'polypeptide(L)'
;MNFIPLQYESLKAVLIHIDANIRFKISQRLPTIRITEKLVPLRVRSLKLDEFCTIVNDTKYQLDIYREFDSGENILQQIKMENDFGGVKSDLDQYGFRISPGNSVWTPGDVSFRDMIGHDFPFDTIIIERMIREELKRRLCY
;
A
#
# COMPACT_ATOMS: atom_id res chain seq x y z
N MET A 1 6.47 39.26 1.73
CA MET A 1 7.66 38.75 1.02
C MET A 1 7.22 38.21 -0.32
N ASN A 2 7.75 38.72 -1.43
CA ASN A 2 7.50 38.16 -2.75
C ASN A 2 8.47 37.00 -2.97
N PHE A 3 7.96 35.76 -2.86
CA PHE A 3 8.74 34.57 -3.19
C PHE A 3 8.75 34.43 -4.71
N ILE A 4 9.85 34.86 -5.34
CA ILE A 4 10.09 34.61 -6.75
C ILE A 4 10.46 33.12 -6.89
N PRO A 5 9.68 32.32 -7.64
CA PRO A 5 10.03 30.93 -7.89
C PRO A 5 11.39 30.84 -8.59
N LEU A 6 12.18 29.81 -8.26
CA LEU A 6 13.44 29.54 -8.96
C LEU A 6 13.17 29.38 -10.47
N GLN A 7 13.96 30.09 -11.29
CA GLN A 7 13.95 29.87 -12.73
C GLN A 7 14.41 28.45 -13.07
N TYR A 8 13.98 27.96 -14.23
CA TYR A 8 14.10 26.55 -14.64
C TYR A 8 15.51 25.96 -14.47
N GLU A 9 16.55 26.66 -14.95
CA GLU A 9 17.94 26.17 -14.85
C GLU A 9 18.47 26.19 -13.41
N SER A 10 18.13 27.21 -12.61
CA SER A 10 18.48 27.25 -11.18
C SER A 10 17.79 26.13 -10.41
N LEU A 11 16.52 25.84 -10.73
CA LEU A 11 15.77 24.77 -10.10
C LEU A 11 16.40 23.40 -10.39
N LYS A 12 16.82 23.13 -11.63
CA LYS A 12 17.55 21.90 -11.99
C LYS A 12 18.82 21.73 -11.17
N ALA A 13 19.62 22.79 -11.09
CA ALA A 13 20.89 22.78 -10.38
C ALA A 13 20.71 22.50 -8.89
N VAL A 14 19.62 22.98 -8.27
CA VAL A 14 19.32 22.70 -6.87
C VAL A 14 18.80 21.27 -6.67
N LEU A 15 17.90 20.79 -7.54
CA LEU A 15 17.25 19.48 -7.40
C LEU A 15 18.21 18.29 -7.41
N ILE A 16 19.36 18.39 -8.07
CA ILE A 16 20.35 17.29 -8.10
C ILE A 16 21.04 17.05 -6.74
N HIS A 17 21.01 18.06 -5.86
CA HIS A 17 21.66 18.03 -4.55
C HIS A 17 20.68 17.80 -3.39
N ILE A 18 19.37 17.79 -3.66
CA ILE A 18 18.34 17.52 -2.65
C ILE A 18 18.16 16.00 -2.49
N ASP A 19 18.00 15.56 -1.25
CA ASP A 19 17.67 14.17 -0.93
C ASP A 19 16.42 13.68 -1.69
N ALA A 20 16.47 12.44 -2.18
CA ALA A 20 15.42 11.86 -2.99
C ALA A 20 14.03 11.89 -2.31
N ASN A 21 13.97 11.60 -1.01
CA ASN A 21 12.71 11.56 -0.27
C ASN A 21 12.12 12.96 -0.07
N ILE A 22 12.98 13.98 0.04
CA ILE A 22 12.56 15.39 0.05
C ILE A 22 12.03 15.78 -1.33
N ARG A 23 12.70 15.39 -2.42
CA ARG A 23 12.24 15.66 -3.78
C ARG A 23 10.85 15.09 -4.04
N PHE A 24 10.58 13.86 -3.58
CA PHE A 24 9.25 13.26 -3.73
C PHE A 24 8.17 14.09 -3.02
N LYS A 25 8.44 14.55 -1.79
CA LYS A 25 7.51 15.44 -1.04
C LYS A 25 7.29 16.77 -1.75
N ILE A 26 8.34 17.37 -2.30
CA ILE A 26 8.26 18.62 -3.08
C ILE A 26 7.42 18.39 -4.34
N SER A 27 7.72 17.35 -5.11
CA SER A 27 7.04 16.98 -6.35
C SER A 27 5.55 16.69 -6.14
N GLN A 28 5.20 16.09 -4.98
CA GLN A 28 3.82 15.83 -4.57
C GLN A 28 3.06 17.11 -4.19
N ARG A 29 3.70 18.01 -3.42
CA ARG A 29 3.05 19.22 -2.89
C ARG A 29 3.04 20.40 -3.87
N LEU A 30 3.99 20.43 -4.80
CA LEU A 30 4.20 21.55 -5.74
C LEU A 30 4.19 21.03 -7.18
N PRO A 31 3.00 20.89 -7.81
CA PRO A 31 2.87 20.37 -9.18
C PRO A 31 3.67 21.17 -10.22
N THR A 32 3.92 22.46 -9.98
CA THR A 32 4.71 23.33 -10.86
C THR A 32 6.18 22.91 -10.95
N ILE A 33 6.73 22.28 -9.91
CA ILE A 33 8.12 21.80 -9.87
C ILE A 33 8.22 20.37 -10.41
N ARG A 34 7.13 19.59 -10.37
CA ARG A 34 7.08 18.16 -10.74
C ARG A 34 7.66 17.86 -12.13
N ILE A 35 7.41 18.72 -13.11
CA ILE A 35 7.93 18.52 -14.48
C ILE A 35 9.46 18.60 -14.48
N THR A 36 10.02 19.65 -13.88
CA THR A 36 11.47 19.82 -13.77
C THR A 36 12.10 18.72 -12.92
N GLU A 37 11.45 18.35 -11.82
CA GLU A 37 11.91 17.29 -10.92
C GLU A 37 12.03 15.93 -11.63
N LYS A 38 11.07 15.57 -12.48
CA LYS A 38 11.14 14.35 -13.29
C LYS A 38 12.23 14.35 -14.36
N LEU A 39 12.67 15.53 -14.82
CA LEU A 39 13.74 15.65 -15.81
C LEU A 39 15.14 15.57 -15.19
N VAL A 40 15.26 15.92 -13.90
CA VAL A 40 16.54 15.90 -13.19
C VAL A 40 16.82 14.48 -12.69
N PRO A 41 17.98 13.88 -13.00
CA PRO A 41 18.33 12.56 -12.51
C PRO A 41 18.18 12.44 -10.99
N LEU A 42 17.59 11.34 -10.54
CA LEU A 42 17.45 11.02 -9.12
C LEU A 42 18.71 10.27 -8.65
N ARG A 43 19.36 10.77 -7.59
CA ARG A 43 20.52 10.10 -6.97
C ARG A 43 20.09 9.45 -5.66
N VAL A 44 20.20 8.13 -5.59
CA VAL A 44 19.85 7.32 -4.41
C VAL A 44 21.02 6.42 -4.05
N ARG A 45 21.20 6.15 -2.74
CA ARG A 45 22.20 5.22 -2.21
C ARG A 45 21.74 3.78 -2.36
N SER A 46 20.45 3.53 -2.15
CA SER A 46 19.82 2.22 -2.30
C SER A 46 18.40 2.37 -2.83
N LEU A 47 17.99 1.38 -3.63
CA LEU A 47 16.63 1.23 -4.11
C LEU A 47 16.25 -0.24 -3.99
N LYS A 48 15.17 -0.52 -3.26
CA LYS A 48 14.53 -1.84 -3.25
C LYS A 48 13.09 -1.70 -3.69
N LEU A 49 12.71 -2.50 -4.67
CA LEU A 49 11.34 -2.62 -5.15
C LEU A 49 10.79 -3.96 -4.68
N ASP A 50 9.56 -3.93 -4.21
CA ASP A 50 8.78 -5.07 -3.73
C ASP A 50 7.33 -4.87 -4.19
N GLU A 51 6.51 -5.91 -4.13
CA GLU A 51 5.14 -5.91 -4.66
C GLU A 51 4.28 -4.77 -4.08
N PHE A 52 4.38 -4.57 -2.75
CA PHE A 52 3.58 -3.57 -2.02
C PHE A 52 4.41 -2.50 -1.33
N CYS A 53 5.73 -2.47 -1.58
CA CYS A 53 6.56 -1.42 -1.00
C CYS A 53 7.76 -1.04 -1.88
N THR A 54 8.16 0.22 -1.77
CA THR A 54 9.37 0.77 -2.38
C THR A 54 10.22 1.37 -1.28
N ILE A 55 11.48 0.96 -1.17
CA ILE A 55 12.42 1.49 -0.20
C ILE A 55 13.46 2.31 -0.95
N VAL A 56 13.53 3.60 -0.62
CA VAL A 56 14.51 4.55 -1.18
C VAL A 56 15.39 5.04 -0.05
N ASN A 57 16.69 4.72 -0.14
CA ASN A 57 17.62 4.91 0.97
C ASN A 57 17.09 4.20 2.23
N ASP A 58 16.76 4.97 3.27
CA ASP A 58 16.26 4.49 4.55
C ASP A 58 14.75 4.76 4.73
N THR A 59 14.06 5.20 3.66
CA THR A 59 12.62 5.52 3.69
C THR A 59 11.82 4.44 2.97
N LYS A 60 10.86 3.84 3.69
CA LYS A 60 9.91 2.88 3.16
C LYS A 60 8.62 3.57 2.76
N TYR A 61 8.25 3.42 1.50
CA TYR A 61 6.95 3.76 0.95
C TYR A 61 6.15 2.46 0.81
N GLN A 62 5.03 2.35 1.52
CA GLN A 62 4.21 1.14 1.53
C GLN A 62 2.79 1.47 1.09
N LEU A 63 2.16 0.52 0.39
CA LEU A 63 0.77 0.58 -0.01
C LEU A 63 0.03 -0.60 0.64
N ASP A 64 -0.85 -0.30 1.59
CA ASP A 64 -1.73 -1.27 2.24
C ASP A 64 -3.13 -0.67 2.46
N ILE A 65 -4.10 -1.54 2.76
CA ILE A 65 -5.45 -1.14 3.14
C ILE A 65 -5.51 -0.96 4.66
N TYR A 66 -5.75 0.29 5.08
CA TYR A 66 -6.06 0.64 6.47
C TYR A 66 -7.57 0.58 6.69
N ARG A 67 -8.03 -0.12 7.73
CA ARG A 67 -9.46 -0.18 8.08
C ARG A 67 -9.77 0.78 9.21
N GLU A 68 -10.45 1.86 8.92
CA GLU A 68 -10.92 2.81 9.92
C GLU A 68 -12.32 2.41 10.43
N PHE A 69 -12.53 2.52 11.73
CA PHE A 69 -13.77 2.12 12.40
C PHE A 69 -14.25 3.25 13.30
N ASP A 70 -15.56 3.33 13.52
CA ASP A 70 -16.15 4.34 14.38
C ASP A 70 -15.74 4.16 15.84
N SER A 71 -15.71 5.27 16.57
CA SER A 71 -15.35 5.26 17.99
C SER A 71 -16.35 4.45 18.81
N GLY A 72 -15.87 3.43 19.51
CA GLY A 72 -16.68 2.56 20.37
C GLY A 72 -17.05 1.21 19.75
N GLU A 73 -16.69 0.96 18.49
CA GLU A 73 -16.86 -0.36 17.89
C GLU A 73 -15.94 -1.40 18.52
N ASN A 74 -16.45 -2.64 18.66
CA ASN A 74 -15.66 -3.76 19.14
C ASN A 74 -14.82 -4.34 17.99
N ILE A 75 -13.63 -3.78 17.82
CA ILE A 75 -12.69 -4.20 16.78
C ILE A 75 -11.84 -5.37 17.28
N LEU A 76 -11.77 -6.44 16.48
CA LEU A 76 -10.90 -7.59 16.73
C LEU A 76 -9.45 -7.16 16.91
N GLN A 77 -8.76 -7.76 17.89
CA GLN A 77 -7.35 -7.44 18.19
C GLN A 77 -6.44 -7.62 16.97
N GLN A 78 -6.70 -8.63 16.13
CA GLN A 78 -5.97 -8.86 14.89
C GLN A 78 -6.04 -7.66 13.94
N ILE A 79 -7.22 -7.06 13.80
CA ILE A 79 -7.43 -5.89 12.92
C ILE A 79 -6.64 -4.69 13.42
N LYS A 80 -6.62 -4.47 14.75
CA LYS A 80 -5.81 -3.41 15.37
C LYS A 80 -4.33 -3.61 15.10
N MET A 81 -3.82 -4.83 15.33
CA MET A 81 -2.42 -5.16 15.05
C MET A 81 -2.08 -4.93 13.58
N GLU A 82 -2.92 -5.39 12.65
CA GLU A 82 -2.71 -5.17 11.21
C GLU A 82 -2.65 -3.67 10.86
N ASN A 83 -3.54 -2.84 11.41
CA ASN A 83 -3.51 -1.39 11.23
C ASN A 83 -2.27 -0.73 11.85
N ASP A 84 -1.81 -1.19 13.01
CA ASP A 84 -0.57 -0.70 13.67
C ASP A 84 0.67 -0.99 12.81
N PHE A 85 0.63 -2.02 11.95
CA PHE A 85 1.66 -2.33 10.96
C PHE A 85 1.46 -1.65 9.60
N GLY A 86 0.51 -0.72 9.48
CA GLY A 86 0.22 0.05 8.27
C GLY A 86 -0.96 -0.46 7.45
N GLY A 87 -1.53 -1.62 7.80
CA GLY A 87 -2.69 -2.21 7.12
C GLY A 87 -2.42 -3.60 6.56
N VAL A 88 -3.30 -4.04 5.64
CA VAL A 88 -3.22 -5.34 4.97
C VAL A 88 -2.89 -5.21 3.48
N LYS A 89 -2.12 -6.15 2.95
CA LYS A 89 -1.65 -6.21 1.55
C LYS A 89 -2.54 -7.05 0.64
N SER A 90 -3.80 -7.22 1.02
CA SER A 90 -4.77 -8.02 0.29
C SER A 90 -6.03 -7.19 0.14
N ASP A 91 -6.68 -7.31 -1.02
CA ASP A 91 -7.98 -6.71 -1.23
C ASP A 91 -8.97 -7.22 -0.19
N LEU A 92 -9.92 -6.38 0.18
CA LEU A 92 -10.96 -6.70 1.14
C LEU A 92 -12.33 -6.66 0.46
N ASP A 93 -13.20 -7.58 0.85
CA ASP A 93 -14.60 -7.52 0.45
C ASP A 93 -15.38 -6.45 1.21
N GLN A 94 -16.67 -6.32 0.88
CA GLN A 94 -17.58 -5.35 1.52
C GLN A 94 -17.75 -5.57 3.03
N TYR A 95 -17.34 -6.72 3.56
CA TYR A 95 -17.43 -7.08 4.98
C TYR A 95 -16.06 -7.04 5.67
N GLY A 96 -14.98 -6.69 4.96
CA GLY A 96 -13.63 -6.57 5.49
C GLY A 96 -12.83 -7.87 5.53
N PHE A 97 -13.28 -8.93 4.85
CA PHE A 97 -12.53 -10.18 4.70
C PHE A 97 -11.56 -10.12 3.53
N ARG A 98 -10.39 -10.75 3.68
CA ARG A 98 -9.36 -10.78 2.64
C ARG A 98 -9.84 -11.59 1.44
N ILE A 99 -9.74 -10.99 0.27
CA ILE A 99 -9.94 -11.65 -1.03
C ILE A 99 -8.58 -12.11 -1.53
N SER A 100 -8.48 -13.37 -1.95
CA SER A 100 -7.24 -13.86 -2.56
C SER A 100 -7.00 -13.14 -3.90
N PRO A 101 -5.77 -12.64 -4.16
CA PRO A 101 -5.44 -11.89 -5.38
C PRO A 101 -5.46 -12.80 -6.61
N GLY A 102 -6.66 -13.05 -7.14
CA GLY A 102 -6.92 -13.90 -8.30
C GLY A 102 -8.15 -14.80 -8.20
N ASN A 103 -9.08 -14.49 -7.29
CA ASN A 103 -10.49 -14.79 -7.52
C ASN A 103 -11.09 -13.81 -8.55
N SER A 104 -10.45 -13.72 -9.73
CA SER A 104 -11.18 -13.41 -10.95
C SER A 104 -12.25 -14.49 -11.06
N VAL A 105 -13.53 -14.11 -10.96
CA VAL A 105 -14.64 -15.00 -11.30
C VAL A 105 -14.38 -15.49 -12.71
N TRP A 106 -13.89 -16.73 -12.84
CA TRP A 106 -13.53 -17.29 -14.15
C TRP A 106 -14.79 -17.42 -14.97
N THR A 107 -14.85 -16.70 -16.07
CA THR A 107 -15.90 -16.82 -17.07
C THR A 107 -15.50 -17.84 -18.13
N PRO A 108 -16.47 -18.48 -18.81
CA PRO A 108 -16.16 -19.38 -19.91
C PRO A 108 -15.33 -18.65 -20.98
N GLY A 109 -14.06 -19.04 -21.14
CA GLY A 109 -13.12 -18.43 -22.09
C GLY A 109 -11.85 -17.85 -21.47
N ASP A 110 -11.79 -17.70 -20.14
CA ASP A 110 -10.61 -17.20 -19.46
C ASP A 110 -9.48 -18.26 -19.40
N VAL A 111 -8.23 -17.82 -19.55
CA VAL A 111 -7.02 -18.66 -19.47
C VAL A 111 -6.16 -18.20 -18.30
N SER A 112 -5.87 -19.12 -17.38
CA SER A 112 -5.03 -18.85 -16.21
C SER A 112 -3.55 -18.90 -16.54
N PHE A 113 -2.79 -17.91 -16.07
CA PHE A 113 -1.32 -17.89 -16.09
C PHE A 113 -0.72 -18.15 -14.70
N ARG A 114 -1.52 -18.68 -13.76
CA ARG A 114 -1.27 -18.60 -12.31
C ARG A 114 -0.28 -19.63 -11.74
N ASP A 115 0.40 -20.40 -12.59
CA ASP A 115 1.24 -21.55 -12.18
C ASP A 115 2.65 -21.22 -11.66
N MET A 116 2.94 -20.01 -11.15
CA MET A 116 4.32 -19.70 -10.73
C MET A 116 4.58 -19.24 -9.30
N ILE A 117 3.60 -18.87 -8.48
CA ILE A 117 3.89 -18.49 -7.09
C ILE A 117 2.77 -18.93 -6.14
N GLY A 118 2.97 -20.09 -5.50
CA GLY A 118 2.44 -20.43 -4.18
C GLY A 118 0.93 -20.64 -4.08
N HIS A 119 0.54 -21.86 -3.69
CA HIS A 119 -0.83 -22.24 -3.31
C HIS A 119 -1.62 -21.12 -2.62
N ASP A 120 -2.52 -20.49 -3.38
CA ASP A 120 -3.57 -19.63 -2.83
C ASP A 120 -4.53 -20.51 -2.04
N PHE A 121 -4.37 -20.55 -0.72
CA PHE A 121 -5.47 -20.99 0.13
C PHE A 121 -6.59 -19.95 0.00
N PRO A 122 -7.81 -20.33 -0.42
CA PRO A 122 -8.91 -19.39 -0.53
C PRO A 122 -9.38 -19.00 0.87
N PHE A 123 -9.03 -17.77 1.29
CA PHE A 123 -9.42 -17.19 2.58
C PHE A 123 -10.91 -16.86 2.67
N ASP A 124 -11.60 -16.87 1.53
CA ASP A 124 -13.01 -16.51 1.32
C ASP A 124 -13.92 -17.74 1.11
N THR A 125 -13.45 -18.93 1.45
CA THR A 125 -14.33 -20.11 1.45
C THR A 125 -15.33 -20.06 2.60
N ILE A 126 -16.54 -20.58 2.35
CA ILE A 126 -17.57 -20.86 3.37
C ILE A 126 -16.96 -21.60 4.59
N ILE A 127 -15.92 -22.41 4.36
CA ILE A 127 -15.20 -23.15 5.41
C ILE A 127 -14.46 -22.20 6.35
N ILE A 128 -13.69 -21.23 5.83
CA ILE A 128 -12.97 -20.24 6.63
C ILE A 128 -13.96 -19.32 7.35
N GLU A 129 -15.01 -18.86 6.66
CA GLU A 129 -16.06 -18.05 7.29
C GLU A 129 -16.73 -18.80 8.46
N ARG A 130 -17.06 -20.08 8.26
CA ARG A 130 -17.64 -20.93 9.31
C ARG A 130 -16.66 -21.15 10.46
N MET A 131 -15.37 -21.32 10.18
CA MET A 131 -14.34 -21.47 11.20
C MET A 131 -14.20 -20.20 12.06
N ILE A 132 -14.15 -19.02 11.42
CA ILE A 132 -14.11 -17.73 12.12
C ILE A 132 -15.37 -17.53 12.96
N ARG A 133 -16.57 -17.84 12.42
CA ARG A 133 -17.84 -17.78 13.17
C ARG A 133 -17.81 -18.67 14.41
N GLU A 134 -17.29 -19.89 14.30
CA GLU A 134 -17.18 -20.81 15.45
C GLU A 134 -16.14 -20.33 16.48
N GLU A 135 -15.03 -19.74 16.04
CA GLU A 135 -14.04 -19.15 16.93
C GLU A 135 -14.60 -17.92 17.68
N LEU A 136 -15.34 -17.05 16.99
CA LEU A 136 -16.00 -15.89 17.59
C LEU A 136 -17.03 -16.32 18.63
N LYS A 137 -17.83 -17.36 18.36
CA LYS A 137 -18.76 -17.94 19.35
C LYS A 137 -18.03 -18.42 20.60
N ARG A 138 -16.89 -19.09 20.46
CA ARG A 138 -16.10 -19.57 21.60
C ARG A 138 -15.52 -18.42 22.43
N ARG A 139 -15.17 -17.30 21.80
CA ARG A 139 -14.61 -16.12 22.49
C ARG A 139 -15.67 -15.22 23.16
N LEU A 140 -16.94 -15.32 22.76
CA LEU A 140 -18.07 -14.58 23.34
C LEU A 140 -18.78 -15.33 24.49
N CYS A 141 -18.32 -16.54 24.85
CA CYS A 141 -18.89 -17.35 25.95
C CYS A 141 -18.14 -17.20 27.29
N TYR A 142 -17.41 -16.11 27.52
CA TYR A 142 -16.84 -15.74 28.82
C TYR A 142 -17.23 -14.32 29.20
#